data_AF-A0A7Y3B8B9-F1
#
_entry.id   AF-A0A7Y3B8B9-F1
#
_cell.length_a   1.000
_cell.length_b   1.000
_cell.length_c   1.000
_cell.angle_alpha   90.00
_cell.angle_beta   90.00
_cell.angle_gamma   90.00
#
_symmetry.space_group_name_H-M   'P 1'
#
loop_
_entity.id
_entity.type
_entity.pdbx_description
1 polymer ?
#
loop_
_entity_poly.entity_id
_entity_poly.type
_entity_poly.pdbx_seq_one_letter_code
_entity_poly.pdbx_strand_id
1 'polypeptide(L)'
;MASFTSIREKRLWLWSLAITITIYSTLFFGQPLATLFEDQNVRAVIFVLVMVLIGTAIMLYSIKTQPSNTEIAVILGVVAVYIMFILRLGMPERSHLMEYSVLAILIHNAIVERLKGGRQIHFPTAFAFLMAFLIGVIDECIQLFIPDRVFDPEDIIFNALAVAMAIGSNVLFSWARKRFKKRKKNYE
;
A
#
# COMPACT_ATOMS: atom_id res chain seq x y z
N MET A 1 -0.05 -26.06 17.48
CA MET A 1 0.67 -24.76 17.37
C MET A 1 -0.28 -23.74 16.77
N ALA A 2 -0.49 -22.59 17.40
CA ALA A 2 -1.34 -21.54 16.81
C ALA A 2 -0.75 -21.05 15.49
N SER A 3 -1.57 -20.93 14.44
CA SER A 3 -1.14 -20.44 13.12
C SER A 3 -0.69 -18.98 13.17
N PHE A 4 -1.28 -18.18 14.06
CA PHE A 4 -0.96 -16.77 14.32
C PHE A 4 -0.42 -16.55 15.74
N THR A 5 0.44 -15.54 15.91
CA THR A 5 1.03 -15.15 17.20
C THR A 5 0.18 -14.15 17.97
N SER A 6 -0.70 -13.39 17.30
CA SER A 6 -1.62 -12.44 17.94
C SER A 6 -2.92 -12.23 17.15
N ILE A 7 -3.96 -11.72 17.82
CA ILE A 7 -5.23 -11.32 17.18
C ILE A 7 -4.98 -10.23 16.12
N ARG A 8 -4.05 -9.32 16.39
CA ARG A 8 -3.67 -8.25 15.46
C ARG A 8 -3.02 -8.83 14.21
N GLU A 9 -2.12 -9.80 14.36
CA GLU A 9 -1.50 -10.49 13.23
C GLU A 9 -2.55 -11.16 12.34
N LYS A 10 -3.48 -11.91 12.95
CA LYS A 10 -4.60 -12.55 12.25
C LYS A 10 -5.41 -11.53 11.44
N ARG A 11 -5.76 -10.40 12.05
CA ARG A 11 -6.54 -9.34 11.39
C ARG A 11 -5.78 -8.71 10.23
N LEU A 12 -4.47 -8.48 10.37
CA LEU A 12 -3.65 -7.93 9.28
C LEU A 12 -3.61 -8.89 8.09
N TRP A 13 -3.44 -10.19 8.32
CA TRP A 13 -3.49 -11.19 7.24
C TRP A 13 -4.86 -11.29 6.57
N LEU A 14 -5.95 -11.21 7.34
CA LEU A 14 -7.31 -11.18 6.78
C LEU A 14 -7.52 -9.95 5.90
N TRP A 15 -7.03 -8.78 6.31
CA TRP A 15 -7.10 -7.57 5.48
C TRP A 15 -6.22 -7.66 4.24
N SER A 16 -5.00 -8.20 4.35
CA SER A 16 -4.15 -8.44 3.17
C SER A 16 -4.87 -9.35 2.17
N LEU A 17 -5.48 -10.44 2.65
CA LEU A 17 -6.25 -11.36 1.81
C LEU A 17 -7.45 -10.67 1.16
N ALA A 18 -8.21 -9.88 1.93
CA ALA A 18 -9.36 -9.15 1.41
C ALA A 18 -8.95 -8.14 0.31
N ILE A 19 -7.82 -7.45 0.48
CA ILE A 19 -7.29 -6.55 -0.55
C ILE A 19 -6.84 -7.34 -1.78
N THR A 20 -6.11 -8.45 -1.63
CA THR A 20 -5.71 -9.29 -2.77
C THR A 20 -6.93 -9.78 -3.56
N ILE A 21 -7.97 -10.25 -2.88
CA ILE A 21 -9.23 -10.64 -3.52
C ILE A 21 -9.85 -9.45 -4.26
N THR A 22 -9.82 -8.27 -3.66
CA THR A 22 -10.35 -7.05 -4.28
C THR A 22 -9.59 -6.73 -5.56
N ILE A 23 -8.24 -6.71 -5.52
CA ILE A 23 -7.38 -6.47 -6.68
C ILE A 23 -7.73 -7.45 -7.81
N TYR A 24 -7.71 -8.76 -7.53
CA TYR A 24 -8.03 -9.75 -8.57
C TYR A 24 -9.48 -9.66 -9.06
N SER A 25 -10.42 -9.24 -8.21
CA SER A 25 -11.80 -9.00 -8.65
C SER A 25 -11.87 -7.83 -9.63
N THR A 26 -11.04 -6.79 -9.47
CA THR A 26 -11.01 -5.64 -10.39
C THR A 26 -10.61 -6.03 -11.81
N LEU A 27 -9.86 -7.13 -12.00
CA LEU A 27 -9.53 -7.64 -13.33
C LEU A 27 -10.79 -8.00 -14.12
N PHE A 28 -11.77 -8.62 -13.46
CA PHE A 28 -13.00 -9.10 -14.09
C PHE A 28 -14.08 -8.01 -14.17
N PHE A 29 -14.17 -7.14 -13.16
CA PHE A 29 -15.23 -6.13 -13.08
C PHE A 29 -14.81 -4.75 -13.59
N GLY A 30 -13.52 -4.49 -13.72
CA GLY A 30 -13.00 -3.16 -14.05
C GLY A 30 -13.46 -2.66 -15.43
N GLN A 31 -13.36 -3.49 -16.46
CA GLN A 31 -13.75 -3.12 -17.83
C GLN A 31 -15.28 -3.03 -18.01
N PRO A 32 -16.10 -3.97 -17.48
CA PRO A 32 -17.56 -3.82 -17.47
C PRO A 32 -18.07 -2.59 -16.71
N LEU A 33 -17.44 -2.23 -15.58
CA LEU A 33 -17.78 -1.01 -14.86
C LEU A 33 -17.33 0.23 -15.62
N ALA A 34 -16.16 0.19 -16.25
CA ALA A 34 -15.70 1.27 -17.10
C ALA A 34 -16.70 1.52 -18.24
N THR A 35 -17.12 0.50 -18.98
CA THR A 35 -18.12 0.65 -20.05
C THR A 35 -19.49 1.10 -19.53
N LEU A 36 -19.88 0.75 -18.31
CA LEU A 36 -21.10 1.29 -17.69
C LEU A 36 -20.99 2.81 -17.39
N PHE A 37 -19.78 3.29 -17.07
CA PHE A 37 -19.48 4.69 -16.83
C PHE A 37 -18.63 5.26 -17.98
N GLU A 38 -19.21 5.32 -19.19
CA GLU A 38 -18.53 5.82 -20.39
C GLU A 38 -17.99 7.25 -20.24
N ASP A 39 -18.63 8.09 -19.43
CA ASP A 39 -18.22 9.48 -19.24
C ASP A 39 -16.93 9.58 -18.41
N GLN A 40 -15.86 10.02 -19.08
CA GLN A 40 -14.55 10.28 -18.48
C GLN A 40 -14.62 11.28 -17.32
N ASN A 41 -15.52 12.26 -17.36
CA ASN A 41 -15.70 13.23 -16.28
C ASN A 41 -16.24 12.57 -15.03
N VAL A 42 -17.19 11.63 -15.17
CA VAL A 42 -17.75 10.88 -14.04
C VAL A 42 -16.67 10.03 -13.37
N ARG A 43 -15.85 9.32 -14.16
CA ARG A 43 -14.72 8.54 -13.61
C ARG A 43 -13.70 9.43 -12.90
N ALA A 44 -13.36 10.58 -13.48
CA ALA A 44 -12.43 11.54 -12.87
C ALA A 44 -12.97 12.12 -11.55
N VAL A 45 -14.26 12.47 -11.51
CA VAL A 45 -14.92 12.97 -10.29
C VAL A 45 -14.93 11.91 -9.19
N ILE A 46 -15.26 10.65 -9.52
CA ILE A 46 -15.23 9.54 -8.56
C ILE A 46 -13.80 9.35 -8.02
N PHE A 47 -12.80 9.34 -8.89
CA PHE A 47 -11.39 9.22 -8.49
C PHE A 47 -10.98 10.36 -7.55
N VAL A 48 -11.30 11.61 -7.90
CA VAL A 48 -11.00 12.78 -7.06
C VAL A 48 -11.71 12.70 -5.71
N LEU A 49 -12.98 12.30 -5.67
CA LEU A 49 -13.73 12.11 -4.42
C LEU A 49 -13.06 11.08 -3.52
N VAL A 50 -12.65 9.93 -4.06
CA VAL A 50 -11.92 8.90 -3.31
C VAL A 50 -10.58 9.44 -2.80
N MET A 51 -9.85 10.19 -3.61
CA MET A 51 -8.59 10.83 -3.21
C MET A 51 -8.79 11.81 -2.06
N VAL A 52 -9.83 12.65 -2.13
CA VAL A 52 -10.18 13.60 -1.08
C VAL A 52 -10.55 12.88 0.20
N LEU A 53 -11.33 11.79 0.14
CA LEU A 53 -11.68 10.99 1.31
C LEU A 53 -10.46 10.36 1.97
N ILE A 54 -9.54 9.78 1.19
CA ILE A 54 -8.28 9.21 1.69
C ILE A 54 -7.42 10.31 2.31
N GLY A 55 -7.23 11.44 1.62
CA GLY A 55 -6.48 12.59 2.13
C GLY A 55 -7.05 13.12 3.44
N THR A 56 -8.38 13.22 3.54
CA THR A 56 -9.10 13.64 4.75
C THR A 56 -8.88 12.64 5.89
N ALA A 57 -8.98 11.34 5.62
CA ALA A 57 -8.72 10.30 6.62
C ALA A 57 -7.28 10.37 7.15
N ILE A 58 -6.29 10.57 6.27
CA ILE A 58 -4.88 10.75 6.65
C ILE A 58 -4.70 12.01 7.50
N MET A 59 -5.33 13.12 7.11
CA MET A 59 -5.27 14.39 7.83
C MET A 59 -5.87 14.24 9.24
N LEU A 60 -7.07 13.66 9.36
CA LEU A 60 -7.72 13.41 10.66
C LEU A 60 -6.88 12.49 11.56
N TYR A 61 -6.28 11.44 10.99
CA TYR A 61 -5.36 10.56 11.71
C TYR A 61 -4.10 11.32 12.21
N SER A 62 -3.58 12.22 11.38
CA SER A 62 -2.39 13.01 11.70
C SER A 62 -2.65 14.03 12.81
N ILE A 63 -3.81 14.71 12.79
CA ILE A 63 -4.24 15.62 13.86
C ILE A 63 -4.31 14.89 15.21
N LYS A 64 -4.87 13.66 15.21
CA LYS A 64 -5.01 12.85 16.42
C LYS A 64 -3.67 12.35 17.00
N THR A 65 -2.62 12.29 16.17
CA THR A 65 -1.32 11.71 16.55
C THR A 65 -0.26 12.75 16.91
N GLN A 66 -0.53 14.05 16.73
CA GLN A 66 0.36 15.19 17.04
C GLN A 66 1.84 14.95 16.65
N PRO A 67 2.12 14.73 15.34
CA PRO A 67 3.46 14.43 14.87
C PRO A 67 4.42 15.62 15.04
N SER A 68 5.70 15.34 15.21
CA SER A 68 6.75 16.37 15.31
C SER A 68 7.07 17.03 13.95
N ASN A 69 7.66 18.24 13.93
CA ASN A 69 8.02 18.97 12.69
C ASN A 69 8.86 18.15 11.70
N THR A 70 9.72 17.27 12.20
CA THR A 70 10.55 16.38 11.38
C THR A 70 9.76 15.20 10.85
N GLU A 71 8.81 14.65 11.61
CA GLU A 71 7.86 13.65 11.11
C GLU A 71 6.97 14.26 10.01
N ILE A 72 6.52 15.51 10.20
CA ILE A 72 5.77 16.25 9.18
C ILE A 72 6.63 16.42 7.91
N ALA A 73 7.90 16.80 8.03
CA ALA A 73 8.80 16.92 6.87
C ALA A 73 9.00 15.58 6.12
N VAL A 74 9.14 14.46 6.84
CA VAL A 74 9.23 13.14 6.21
C VAL A 74 7.90 12.74 5.56
N ILE A 75 6.77 13.03 6.21
CA ILE A 75 5.43 12.77 5.64
C ILE A 75 5.26 13.56 4.35
N LEU A 76 5.54 14.85 4.37
CA LEU A 76 5.44 15.73 3.20
C LEU A 76 6.39 15.29 2.08
N GLY A 77 7.62 14.90 2.40
CA GLY A 77 8.57 14.37 1.42
C GLY A 77 8.07 13.09 0.75
N VAL A 78 7.58 12.12 1.52
CA VAL A 78 7.02 10.87 0.99
C VAL A 78 5.77 11.14 0.14
N VAL A 79 4.87 12.00 0.63
CA VAL A 79 3.66 12.39 -0.09
C VAL A 79 4.01 13.10 -1.40
N ALA A 80 4.99 14.01 -1.40
CA ALA A 80 5.44 14.70 -2.60
C ALA A 80 5.98 13.72 -3.66
N VAL A 81 6.81 12.75 -3.25
CA VAL A 81 7.32 11.71 -4.16
C VAL A 81 6.16 10.85 -4.69
N TYR A 82 5.19 10.48 -3.85
CA TYR A 82 3.99 9.76 -4.29
C TYR A 82 3.16 10.55 -5.29
N ILE A 83 2.93 11.84 -5.03
CA ILE A 83 2.18 12.72 -5.93
C ILE A 83 2.92 12.84 -7.26
N MET A 84 4.22 13.11 -7.24
CA MET A 84 5.02 13.21 -8.48
C MET A 84 5.00 11.89 -9.28
N PHE A 85 5.03 10.75 -8.60
CA PHE A 85 4.97 9.44 -9.23
C PHE A 85 3.59 9.16 -9.83
N ILE A 86 2.51 9.40 -9.07
CA ILE A 86 1.10 9.28 -9.53
C ILE A 86 0.81 10.19 -10.72
N LEU A 87 1.26 11.45 -10.68
CA LEU A 87 1.02 12.42 -11.75
C LEU A 87 1.71 12.03 -13.08
N ARG A 88 2.74 11.20 -13.02
CA ARG A 88 3.46 10.70 -14.20
C ARG A 88 2.80 9.51 -14.88
N LEU A 89 1.87 8.85 -14.19
CA LEU A 89 1.22 7.61 -14.62
C LEU A 89 -0.16 7.88 -15.25
N GLY A 90 -0.67 6.95 -16.06
CA GLY A 90 -2.04 6.97 -16.57
C GLY A 90 -3.07 6.53 -15.51
N MET A 91 -4.36 6.52 -15.85
CA MET A 91 -5.44 6.20 -14.89
C MET A 91 -5.34 4.76 -14.33
N PRO A 92 -5.13 3.72 -15.13
CA PRO A 92 -4.96 2.34 -14.63
C PRO A 92 -3.74 2.20 -13.71
N GLU A 93 -2.59 2.73 -14.12
CA GLU A 93 -1.32 2.58 -13.42
C GLU A 93 -1.35 3.32 -12.06
N ARG A 94 -2.14 4.40 -11.95
CA ARG A 94 -2.39 5.11 -10.68
C ARG A 94 -3.18 4.28 -9.66
N SER A 95 -4.18 3.50 -10.10
CA SER A 95 -4.97 2.66 -9.18
C SER A 95 -4.14 1.51 -8.61
N HIS A 96 -3.38 0.81 -9.47
CA HIS A 96 -2.52 -0.30 -9.05
C HIS A 96 -1.49 0.16 -8.02
N LEU A 97 -0.85 1.31 -8.25
CA LEU A 97 0.09 1.92 -7.31
C LEU A 97 -0.50 2.02 -5.89
N MET A 98 -1.74 2.49 -5.73
CA MET A 98 -2.37 2.60 -4.41
C MET A 98 -2.67 1.25 -3.79
N GLU A 99 -3.26 0.34 -4.55
CA GLU A 99 -3.67 -0.98 -4.09
C GLU A 99 -2.47 -1.79 -3.58
N TYR A 100 -1.40 -1.84 -4.37
CA TYR A 100 -0.16 -2.54 -4.02
C TYR A 100 0.56 -1.88 -2.84
N SER A 101 0.46 -0.55 -2.70
CA SER A 101 1.03 0.16 -1.55
C SER A 101 0.35 -0.23 -0.23
N VAL A 102 -0.99 -0.26 -0.22
CA VAL A 102 -1.75 -0.66 0.97
C VAL A 102 -1.51 -2.13 1.30
N LEU A 103 -1.55 -3.01 0.28
CA LEU A 103 -1.25 -4.42 0.44
C LEU A 103 0.14 -4.66 1.05
N ALA A 104 1.16 -4.00 0.51
CA ALA A 104 2.54 -4.13 0.98
C ALA A 104 2.70 -3.68 2.44
N ILE A 105 2.04 -2.59 2.84
CA ILE A 105 2.05 -2.11 4.23
C ILE A 105 1.39 -3.12 5.16
N LEU A 106 0.25 -3.71 4.79
CA LEU A 106 -0.44 -4.70 5.60
C LEU A 106 0.39 -5.97 5.78
N ILE A 107 0.95 -6.51 4.69
CA ILE A 107 1.84 -7.68 4.71
C ILE A 107 3.07 -7.40 5.59
N HIS A 108 3.74 -6.27 5.39
CA HIS A 108 4.89 -5.88 6.20
C HIS A 108 4.54 -5.78 7.69
N ASN A 109 3.41 -5.14 8.02
CA ASN A 109 2.96 -5.01 9.40
C ASN A 109 2.58 -6.36 10.01
N ALA A 110 2.00 -7.29 9.24
CA ALA A 110 1.67 -8.64 9.72
C ALA A 110 2.95 -9.42 10.07
N ILE A 111 3.97 -9.34 9.22
CA ILE A 111 5.28 -9.96 9.46
C ILE A 111 5.97 -9.35 10.68
N VAL A 112 5.99 -8.01 10.80
CA VAL A 112 6.55 -7.32 11.97
C VAL A 112 5.83 -7.71 13.26
N GLU A 113 4.51 -7.89 13.23
CA GLU A 113 3.75 -8.33 14.40
C GLU A 113 4.08 -9.78 14.77
N ARG A 114 4.24 -10.66 13.78
CA ARG A 114 4.69 -12.05 13.97
C ARG A 114 6.08 -12.12 14.62
N LEU A 115 7.00 -11.22 14.25
CA LEU A 115 8.32 -11.12 14.89
C LEU A 115 8.23 -10.74 16.37
N LYS A 116 7.35 -9.79 16.73
CA LYS A 116 7.12 -9.42 18.15
C LYS A 116 6.54 -10.57 18.97
N GLY A 117 5.77 -11.44 18.33
CA GLY A 117 5.24 -12.66 18.92
C GLY A 117 6.27 -13.79 19.11
N GLY A 118 7.56 -13.52 18.88
CA GLY A 118 8.66 -14.45 19.17
C GLY A 118 9.01 -15.42 18.04
N ARG A 119 8.34 -15.36 16.88
CA ARG A 119 8.76 -16.12 15.70
C ARG A 119 9.91 -15.42 15.00
N GLN A 120 10.92 -16.17 14.57
CA GLN A 120 12.01 -15.63 13.76
C GLN A 120 11.68 -15.74 12.28
N ILE A 121 11.81 -14.61 11.57
CA ILE A 121 11.77 -14.53 10.12
C ILE A 121 13.03 -13.79 9.71
N HIS A 122 13.88 -14.45 8.91
CA HIS A 122 15.05 -13.80 8.34
C HIS A 122 14.61 -12.74 7.32
N PHE A 123 15.15 -11.53 7.43
CA PHE A 123 14.88 -10.41 6.53
C PHE A 123 13.37 -10.10 6.32
N PRO A 124 12.64 -9.70 7.38
CA PRO A 124 11.18 -9.51 7.33
C PRO A 124 10.71 -8.53 6.25
N THR A 125 11.49 -7.48 6.00
CA THR A 125 11.20 -6.46 4.99
C THR A 125 11.33 -7.02 3.57
N ALA A 126 12.37 -7.80 3.30
CA ALA A 126 12.57 -8.45 2.00
C ALA A 126 11.50 -9.52 1.75
N PHE A 127 11.12 -10.27 2.80
CA PHE A 127 10.04 -11.25 2.70
C PHE A 127 8.68 -10.59 2.40
N ALA A 128 8.37 -9.47 3.06
CA ALA A 128 7.17 -8.69 2.79
C ALA A 128 7.15 -8.16 1.34
N PHE A 129 8.28 -7.65 0.88
CA PHE A 129 8.45 -7.19 -0.50
C PHE A 129 8.20 -8.33 -1.49
N LEU A 130 8.87 -9.47 -1.30
CA LEU A 130 8.74 -10.62 -2.19
C LEU A 130 7.29 -11.12 -2.27
N MET A 131 6.58 -11.21 -1.14
CA MET A 131 5.18 -11.61 -1.13
C MET A 131 4.29 -10.66 -1.91
N ALA A 132 4.40 -9.35 -1.66
CA ALA A 132 3.59 -8.35 -2.36
C ALA A 132 3.94 -8.26 -3.85
N PHE A 133 5.23 -8.37 -4.20
CA PHE A 133 5.71 -8.43 -5.57
C PHE A 133 5.15 -9.64 -6.32
N LEU A 134 5.18 -10.84 -5.72
CA LEU A 134 4.63 -12.05 -6.35
C LEU A 134 3.12 -11.94 -6.58
N ILE A 135 2.39 -11.27 -5.70
CA ILE A 135 0.96 -11.00 -5.93
C ILE A 135 0.79 -10.13 -7.19
N GLY A 136 1.60 -9.08 -7.35
CA GLY A 136 1.58 -8.26 -8.57
C GLY A 136 1.99 -9.00 -9.84
N VAL A 137 2.95 -9.92 -9.75
CA VAL A 137 3.30 -10.78 -10.89
C VAL A 137 2.15 -11.72 -11.24
N ILE A 138 1.47 -12.30 -10.24
CA ILE A 138 0.31 -13.16 -10.48
C ILE A 138 -0.84 -12.38 -11.12
N ASP A 139 -1.09 -11.14 -10.68
CA ASP A 139 -2.08 -10.24 -11.25
C ASP A 139 -1.87 -10.09 -12.77
N GLU A 140 -0.66 -9.73 -13.20
CA GLU A 140 -0.30 -9.62 -14.61
C GLU A 140 -0.39 -10.97 -15.35
N CYS A 141 0.06 -12.05 -14.74
CA CYS A 141 -0.09 -13.38 -15.32
C CYS A 141 -1.56 -13.78 -15.52
N ILE A 142 -2.49 -13.33 -14.66
CA ILE A 142 -3.93 -13.57 -14.84
C ILE A 142 -4.45 -12.79 -16.05
N GLN A 143 -3.92 -11.58 -16.30
CA GLN A 143 -4.30 -10.77 -17.47
C GLN A 143 -4.06 -11.50 -18.80
N LEU A 144 -3.07 -12.40 -18.89
CA LEU A 144 -2.83 -13.25 -20.08
C LEU A 144 -4.07 -14.07 -20.50
N PHE A 145 -4.98 -14.35 -19.57
CA PHE A 145 -6.17 -15.16 -19.80
C PHE A 145 -7.45 -14.34 -19.96
N ILE A 146 -7.37 -13.00 -19.87
CA ILE A 146 -8.52 -12.10 -19.94
C ILE A 146 -8.50 -11.38 -21.31
N PRO A 147 -9.49 -11.60 -22.20
CA PRO A 147 -9.45 -11.09 -23.58
C PRO A 147 -9.32 -9.57 -23.72
N ASP A 148 -9.89 -8.82 -22.78
CA ASP A 148 -9.91 -7.35 -22.79
C ASP A 148 -8.72 -6.72 -22.06
N ARG A 149 -7.70 -7.53 -21.70
CA ARG A 149 -6.50 -7.11 -20.98
C ARG A 149 -5.25 -7.61 -21.69
N VAL A 150 -4.16 -6.86 -21.50
CA VAL A 150 -2.87 -7.15 -22.11
C VAL A 150 -1.86 -7.28 -20.99
N PHE A 151 -1.10 -8.36 -21.00
CA PHE A 151 0.06 -8.51 -20.11
C PHE A 151 1.09 -7.42 -20.42
N ASP A 152 1.36 -6.56 -19.45
CA ASP A 152 2.35 -5.49 -19.57
C ASP A 152 3.49 -5.67 -18.55
N PRO A 153 4.72 -5.98 -18.99
CA PRO A 153 5.88 -6.03 -18.11
C PRO A 153 6.15 -4.71 -17.36
N GLU A 154 5.75 -3.56 -17.91
CA GLU A 154 5.91 -2.27 -17.24
C GLU A 154 5.06 -2.20 -15.97
N ASP A 155 3.87 -2.81 -15.95
CA ASP A 155 2.99 -2.86 -14.77
C ASP A 155 3.63 -3.66 -13.63
N ILE A 156 4.34 -4.75 -13.93
CA ILE A 156 5.13 -5.49 -12.93
C ILE A 156 6.17 -4.58 -12.28
N ILE A 157 6.86 -3.76 -13.07
CA ILE A 157 7.88 -2.83 -12.58
C ILE A 157 7.24 -1.73 -11.73
N PHE A 158 6.14 -1.14 -12.17
CA PHE A 158 5.43 -0.11 -11.40
C PHE A 158 4.88 -0.64 -10.09
N ASN A 159 4.30 -1.85 -10.10
CA ASN A 159 3.83 -2.52 -8.89
C ASN A 159 4.99 -2.80 -7.93
N ALA A 160 6.13 -3.29 -8.43
CA ALA A 160 7.33 -3.49 -7.63
C ALA A 160 7.83 -2.19 -6.98
N LEU A 161 7.85 -1.09 -7.75
CA LEU A 161 8.22 0.24 -7.24
C LEU A 161 7.26 0.73 -6.15
N ALA A 162 5.95 0.58 -6.35
CA ALA A 162 4.94 0.93 -5.37
C ALA A 162 5.13 0.15 -4.04
N VAL A 163 5.36 -1.17 -4.13
CA VAL A 163 5.66 -2.02 -2.97
C VAL A 163 6.94 -1.55 -2.26
N ALA A 164 8.02 -1.29 -3.00
CA ALA A 164 9.28 -0.81 -2.44
C ALA A 164 9.10 0.53 -1.71
N MET A 165 8.43 1.49 -2.35
CA MET A 165 8.18 2.81 -1.80
C MET A 165 7.30 2.75 -0.55
N ALA A 166 6.25 1.93 -0.55
CA ALA A 166 5.34 1.79 0.58
C ALA A 166 6.02 1.16 1.80
N ILE A 167 6.75 0.06 1.60
CA ILE A 167 7.49 -0.60 2.68
C ILE A 167 8.62 0.30 3.17
N GLY A 168 9.40 0.90 2.26
CA GLY A 168 10.50 1.81 2.59
C GLY A 168 10.02 3.01 3.40
N SER A 169 8.91 3.63 2.99
CA SER A 169 8.26 4.72 3.73
C SER A 169 7.80 4.27 5.11
N ASN A 170 7.13 3.12 5.22
CA ASN A 170 6.67 2.58 6.50
C ASN A 170 7.85 2.30 7.47
N VAL A 171 8.95 1.75 6.97
CA VAL A 171 10.18 1.53 7.74
C VAL A 171 10.77 2.87 8.18
N LEU A 172 10.92 3.83 7.25
CA LEU A 172 11.46 5.16 7.54
C LEU A 172 10.64 5.90 8.60
N PHE A 173 9.31 5.89 8.49
CA PHE A 173 8.42 6.47 9.50
C PHE A 173 8.56 5.79 10.86
N SER A 174 8.64 4.46 10.88
CA SER A 174 8.81 3.71 12.13
C SER A 174 10.15 4.03 12.82
N TRP A 175 11.21 4.20 12.03
CA TRP A 175 12.53 4.59 12.50
C TRP A 175 12.54 6.01 13.04
N ALA A 176 11.95 6.95 12.29
CA ALA A 176 11.80 8.35 12.67
C ALA A 176 11.10 8.46 14.04
N ARG A 177 9.92 7.85 14.19
CA ARG A 177 9.16 7.82 15.46
C ARG A 177 9.96 7.29 16.64
N LYS A 178 10.73 6.21 16.46
CA LYS A 178 11.59 5.64 17.52
C LYS A 178 12.70 6.60 17.92
N ARG A 179 13.36 7.25 16.94
CA ARG A 179 14.41 8.24 17.17
C ARG A 179 13.88 9.43 17.99
N PHE A 180 12.65 9.89 17.70
CA PHE A 180 12.04 11.02 18.39
C PHE A 180 11.57 10.72 19.80
N LYS A 181 10.92 9.56 20.03
CA LYS A 181 10.58 9.13 21.40
C LYS A 181 11.81 9.02 22.31
N LYS A 182 12.93 8.54 21.77
CA LYS A 182 14.20 8.47 22.52
C LYS A 182 14.77 9.86 22.85
N ARG A 183 14.62 10.84 21.96
CA ARG A 183 15.03 12.23 22.23
C ARG A 183 14.18 12.86 23.33
N LYS A 184 12.85 12.74 23.29
CA LYS A 184 11.96 13.34 24.30
C LYS A 184 12.25 12.82 25.72
N LYS A 185 12.52 11.52 25.86
CA LYS A 185 12.90 10.90 27.15
C LYS A 185 14.26 11.37 27.70
N ASN A 186 15.13 11.96 26.89
CA ASN A 186 16.43 12.48 27.36
C ASN A 186 16.35 13.93 27.87
N TYR A 187 15.19 14.59 27.74
CA TYR A 187 14.94 15.96 28.21
C TYR A 187 13.93 16.02 29.38
N GLU A 188 13.43 14.86 29.83
CA GLU A 188 12.62 14.66 31.05
C GLU A 188 13.50 13.96 32.10
#